data_AF-A0A7C4ES48-F1
#
_entry.id   AF-A0A7C4ES48-F1
#
_cell.length_a   1.000
_cell.length_b   1.000
_cell.length_c   1.000
_cell.angle_alpha   90.00
_cell.angle_beta   90.00
_cell.angle_gamma   90.00
#
_symmetry.space_group_name_H-M   'P 1'
#
loop_
_entity.id
_entity.type
_entity.pdbx_description
1 polymer ?
#
loop_
_entity_poly.entity_id
_entity_poly.type
_entity_poly.pdbx_seq_one_letter_code
_entity_poly.pdbx_strand_id
1 'polypeptide(L)' 'MFPDHLTEDLANCLKCAMCQPVCPTYKVTKMERHSPRGRVQMVKHYVEGDLSISRGLEEA' A
#
# COMPACT_ATOMS: atom_id res chain seq x y z
N MET A 1 0.22 14.24 11.84
CA MET A 1 0.08 12.96 12.57
C MET A 1 -1.14 12.24 11.99
N PHE A 2 -1.02 10.97 11.64
CA PHE A 2 -2.13 10.19 11.03
C PHE A 2 -3.26 9.96 12.05
N PRO A 3 -4.50 9.69 11.61
CA PRO A 3 -5.62 9.41 12.52
C PRO A 3 -5.38 8.12 13.33
N ASP A 4 -5.93 8.07 14.54
CA ASP A 4 -5.65 7.02 15.53
C ASP A 4 -5.92 5.60 15.03
N HIS A 5 -6.90 5.41 14.16
CA HIS A 5 -7.32 4.10 13.64
C HIS A 5 -6.57 3.65 12.38
N LEU A 6 -5.66 4.47 11.82
CA LEU A 6 -4.98 4.13 10.57
C LEU A 6 -4.17 2.83 10.68
N THR A 7 -3.48 2.63 11.81
CA THR A 7 -2.66 1.43 12.02
C THR A 7 -3.50 0.15 12.03
N GLU A 8 -4.70 0.20 12.62
CA GLU A 8 -5.65 -0.91 12.57
C GLU A 8 -6.11 -1.20 11.14
N ASP A 9 -6.48 -0.16 10.39
CA ASP A 9 -6.89 -0.31 8.99
C ASP A 9 -5.80 -0.94 8.11
N LEU A 10 -4.54 -0.55 8.32
CA LEU A 10 -3.39 -1.10 7.60
C LEU A 10 -3.08 -2.56 8.00
N ALA A 11 -3.44 -2.95 9.22
CA ALA A 11 -3.27 -4.32 9.73
C ALA A 11 -4.32 -5.31 9.18
N ASN A 12 -5.45 -4.82 8.64
CA ASN A 12 -6.52 -5.67 8.09
C ASN A 12 -6.12 -6.50 6.86
N CYS A 13 -4.95 -6.23 6.26
CA CYS A 13 -4.47 -7.01 5.10
C CYS A 13 -3.95 -8.40 5.51
N LEU A 14 -4.79 -9.43 5.37
CA LEU A 14 -4.43 -10.84 5.63
C LEU A 14 -3.65 -11.53 4.49
N LYS A 15 -3.12 -10.77 3.52
CA LYS A 15 -2.32 -11.28 2.38
C LYS A 15 -3.01 -12.37 1.52
N CYS A 16 -4.34 -12.40 1.48
CA CYS A 16 -5.13 -13.40 0.72
C CYS A 16 -5.16 -13.20 -0.82
N ALA A 17 -4.59 -12.12 -1.34
CA ALA A 17 -4.58 -11.75 -2.76
C ALA A 17 -5.96 -11.55 -3.44
N MET A 18 -7.08 -11.52 -2.71
CA MET A 18 -8.43 -11.30 -3.28
C MET A 18 -8.57 -9.96 -4.01
N CYS A 19 -7.76 -8.95 -3.67
CA CYS A 19 -7.75 -7.66 -4.35
C CYS A 19 -7.02 -7.67 -5.71
N GLN A 20 -6.17 -8.65 -5.98
CA GLN A 20 -5.40 -8.72 -7.23
C GLN A 20 -6.27 -8.95 -8.48
N PRO A 21 -7.17 -9.95 -8.53
CA PRO A 21 -7.95 -10.22 -9.74
C PRO A 21 -8.92 -9.09 -10.12
N VAL A 22 -9.38 -8.31 -9.13
CA VAL A 22 -10.29 -7.16 -9.34
C VAL A 22 -9.56 -5.87 -9.72
N CYS A 23 -8.24 -5.78 -9.49
CA CYS A 23 -7.49 -4.57 -9.77
C CYS A 23 -7.16 -4.44 -11.27
N PRO A 24 -7.66 -3.41 -11.97
CA PRO A 24 -7.39 -3.22 -13.40
C PRO A 24 -5.90 -2.96 -13.66
N THR A 25 -5.24 -2.19 -12.79
CA THR A 25 -3.81 -1.89 -12.92
C THR A 25 -2.94 -3.13 -12.76
N TYR A 26 -3.24 -4.01 -11.80
CA TYR A 26 -2.53 -5.28 -11.64
C TYR A 26 -2.79 -6.21 -12.83
N LYS A 27 -4.01 -6.23 -13.38
CA LYS A 27 -4.34 -7.04 -14.55
C LYS A 27 -3.44 -6.73 -15.74
N VAL A 28 -3.15 -5.44 -15.98
CA VAL A 28 -2.27 -4.96 -17.06
C VAL A 28 -0.79 -5.11 -16.70
N THR A 29 -0.39 -4.64 -15.52
CA THR A 29 1.04 -4.52 -15.16
C THR A 29 1.65 -5.79 -14.60
N LYS A 30 0.84 -6.68 -14.01
CA LYS A 30 1.28 -7.83 -13.19
C LYS A 30 2.24 -7.48 -12.05
N MET A 31 2.30 -6.20 -11.69
CA MET A 31 3.20 -5.69 -10.65
C MET A 31 2.41 -5.45 -9.36
N GLU A 32 2.75 -6.20 -8.32
CA GLU A 32 2.00 -6.17 -7.07
C GLU A 32 1.99 -4.80 -6.38
N ARG A 33 3.10 -4.06 -6.45
CA ARG A 33 3.21 -2.69 -5.91
C ARG A 33 2.13 -1.73 -6.43
N HIS A 34 1.56 -2.02 -7.60
CA HIS A 34 0.48 -1.20 -8.18
C HIS A 34 -0.93 -1.70 -7.84
N SER A 35 -1.05 -2.88 -7.25
CA SER A 35 -2.32 -3.41 -6.72
C SER A 35 -2.77 -2.66 -5.46
N PRO A 36 -4.05 -2.77 -5.04
CA PRO A 36 -4.53 -2.17 -3.81
C PRO A 36 -3.73 -2.64 -2.59
N ARG A 37 -3.44 -3.95 -2.48
CA ARG A 37 -2.61 -4.45 -1.38
C ARG A 37 -1.19 -3.90 -1.40
N GLY A 38 -0.59 -3.76 -2.59
CA GLY A 38 0.74 -3.18 -2.71
C GLY A 38 0.80 -1.76 -2.15
N ARG A 39 -0.24 -0.96 -2.42
CA ARG A 39 -0.35 0.40 -1.88
C ARG A 39 -0.56 0.44 -0.37
N VAL A 40 -1.43 -0.43 0.17
CA VAL A 40 -1.62 -0.57 1.62
C VAL A 40 -0.32 -0.95 2.31
N GLN A 41 0.45 -1.91 1.76
CA GLN A 41 1.74 -2.29 2.34
C GLN A 41 2.78 -1.16 2.25
N MET A 42 2.81 -0.37 1.18
CA MET A 42 3.71 0.80 1.09
C MET A 42 3.40 1.83 2.17
N VAL A 43 2.12 2.17 2.39
CA VAL A 43 1.73 3.10 3.46
C VAL A 43 2.06 2.52 4.84
N LYS A 44 1.81 1.23 5.05
CA LYS A 44 2.15 0.52 6.28
C LYS A 44 3.64 0.64 6.60
N HIS A 45 4.51 0.28 5.67
CA HIS A 45 5.96 0.37 5.88
C HIS A 45 6.45 1.81 6.09
N TYR A 46 5.81 2.80 5.47
CA TYR A 46 6.13 4.20 5.76
C TYR A 46 5.78 4.58 7.20
N VAL A 47 4.59 4.21 7.67
CA VAL A 47 4.15 4.47 9.04
C VAL A 47 5.00 3.72 10.07
N GLU A 48 5.43 2.50 9.76
CA GLU A 48 6.33 1.69 10.60
C GLU A 48 7.79 2.17 10.58
N GLY A 49 8.15 3.08 9.66
CA GLY A 49 9.51 3.62 9.52
C GLY A 49 10.45 2.76 8.67
N ASP A 50 9.96 1.68 8.08
CA ASP A 50 10.71 0.76 7.22
C ASP A 50 10.93 1.31 5.80
N LEU A 51 10.12 2.29 5.40
CA LEU A 51 10.16 2.90 4.07
C LEU A 51 10.25 4.42 4.21
N SER A 52 11.17 5.04 3.46
CA SER A 52 11.23 6.51 3.34
C SER A 52 10.42 7.00 2.14
N ILE A 53 9.96 8.25 2.22
CA ILE A 53 9.35 8.91 1.07
C ILE A 53 10.42 9.12 0.00
N SER A 54 10.11 8.76 -1.24
CA SER A 54 10.96 9.10 -2.38
C SER A 54 10.83 10.60 -2.67
N ARG A 55 11.94 11.24 -3.06
CA ARG A 55 11.97 12.64 -3.52
C ARG A 55 10.80 13.05 -4.43
N GLY A 56 10.44 12.21 -5.41
CA GLY A 56 9.34 12.52 -6.34
C GLY A 56 7.94 12.61 -5.71
N LEU A 57 7.76 12.11 -4.49
CA LEU A 57 6.54 12.30 -3.70
C LEU A 57 6.69 13.46 -2.71
N GLU A 58 7.91 13.80 -2.27
CA GLU A 58 8.17 15.01 -1.47
C GLU A 58 7.90 16.29 -2.27
N GLU A 59 8.13 16.23 -3.59
CA GLU A 59 7.95 17.34 -4.53
C GLU A 59 6.53 17.43 -5.13
N ALA A 60 5.64 16.48 -4.82
CA ALA A 60 4.28 16.36 -5.37
C ALA A 60 3.23 17.05 -4.49
#